data_AF-A0AA41H9C1-F1
#
_entry.id   AF-A0AA41H9C1-F1
#
_cell.length_a   1.000
_cell.length_b   1.000
_cell.length_c   1.000
_cell.angle_alpha   90.00
_cell.angle_beta   90.00
_cell.angle_gamma   90.00
#
_symmetry.space_group_name_H-M   'P 1'
#
loop_
_entity.id
_entity.type
_entity.pdbx_description
1 polymer ?
#
loop_
_entity_poly.entity_id
_entity_poly.type
_entity_poly.pdbx_seq_one_letter_code
_entity_poly.pdbx_strand_id
1 'polypeptide(L)'
;MKVWRCWSKISPGGAEGIRLNSEICNGVEFRAALHFDTPLAVLQWHGYRHYDLNYCPPQFADNSHQGHWSTKLKTLREIGIDMDDPGIGWQTFEMAIRNGYDLIYPQFLIALRKVVELRLPARERLRLLRAEVTRPEWAKYSGLSGHYVDEICEHYFPTFLATVPTLPHHAALAMWDVALDTPARIDQASDEQLLAFKGIGPAVLHKLRTRCAEITAGRDESVLDMVNRS
;
A
#
# COMPACT_ATOMS: atom_id res chain seq x y z
N MET A 1 -20.44 -16.54 25.89
CA MET A 1 -18.98 -16.63 26.13
C MET A 1 -18.15 -16.64 24.81
N LYS A 2 -18.55 -15.88 23.77
CA LYS A 2 -17.81 -15.76 22.48
C LYS A 2 -17.08 -14.41 22.30
N VAL A 3 -17.51 -13.38 23.03
CA VAL A 3 -17.00 -12.00 22.95
C VAL A 3 -15.51 -11.92 23.32
N TRP A 4 -15.08 -12.67 24.34
CA TRP A 4 -13.73 -12.59 24.90
C TRP A 4 -12.61 -13.04 23.95
N ARG A 5 -12.82 -14.12 23.18
CA ARG A 5 -11.82 -14.64 22.23
C ARG A 5 -11.56 -13.71 21.04
N CYS A 6 -12.51 -12.83 20.73
CA CYS A 6 -12.43 -11.92 19.60
C CYS A 6 -11.52 -10.73 19.96
N TRP A 7 -11.68 -10.17 21.16
CA TRP A 7 -10.85 -9.05 21.61
C TRP A 7 -9.36 -9.39 21.79
N SER A 8 -9.03 -10.60 22.26
CA SER A 8 -7.62 -11.03 22.43
C SER A 8 -6.85 -11.12 21.11
N LYS A 9 -7.55 -11.23 19.97
CA LYS A 9 -6.95 -11.28 18.63
C LYS A 9 -6.88 -9.91 17.95
N ILE A 10 -7.68 -8.94 18.42
CA ILE A 10 -7.96 -7.70 17.68
C ILE A 10 -7.37 -6.47 18.38
N SER A 11 -7.15 -6.51 19.70
CA SER A 11 -6.57 -5.40 20.46
C SER A 11 -5.55 -5.88 21.50
N PRO A 12 -4.41 -5.19 21.67
CA PRO A 12 -3.50 -5.44 22.79
C PRO A 12 -4.27 -5.31 24.13
N GLY A 13 -4.25 -6.36 24.97
CA GLY A 13 -4.91 -6.38 26.27
C GLY A 13 -6.37 -6.87 26.30
N GLY A 14 -7.02 -7.06 25.16
CA GLY A 14 -8.40 -7.56 25.06
C GLY A 14 -9.48 -6.70 25.77
N ALA A 15 -10.74 -7.13 25.71
CA ALA A 15 -11.88 -6.40 26.32
C ALA A 15 -11.75 -6.28 27.84
N GLU A 16 -11.18 -7.32 28.47
CA GLU A 16 -10.98 -7.36 29.92
C GLU A 16 -9.95 -6.33 30.36
N GLY A 17 -8.82 -6.23 29.67
CA GLY A 17 -7.79 -5.24 29.96
C GLY A 17 -8.29 -3.81 29.73
N ILE A 18 -9.11 -3.56 28.71
CA ILE A 18 -9.67 -2.22 28.47
C ILE A 18 -10.74 -1.86 29.51
N ARG A 19 -11.58 -2.81 29.92
CA ARG A 19 -12.57 -2.60 31.01
C ARG A 19 -11.92 -2.38 32.37
N LEU A 20 -10.89 -3.17 32.72
CA LEU A 20 -10.15 -3.00 33.97
C LEU A 20 -9.43 -1.65 34.03
N ASN A 21 -9.14 -1.05 32.88
CA ASN A 21 -8.55 0.27 32.74
C ASN A 21 -9.57 1.33 32.29
N SER A 22 -10.87 1.15 32.55
CA SER A 22 -11.91 2.12 32.13
C SER A 22 -11.75 3.51 32.76
N GLU A 23 -10.94 3.62 33.80
CA GLU A 23 -10.56 4.89 34.42
C GLU A 23 -9.70 5.74 33.47
N ILE A 24 -8.86 5.12 32.64
CA ILE A 24 -7.90 5.78 31.73
C ILE A 24 -8.21 5.56 30.25
N CYS A 25 -8.97 4.54 29.88
CA CYS A 25 -9.36 4.21 28.51
C CYS A 25 -10.84 4.51 28.27
N ASN A 26 -11.18 5.14 27.14
CA ASN A 26 -12.57 5.39 26.75
C ASN A 26 -13.06 4.51 25.59
N GLY A 27 -12.15 3.83 24.88
CA GLY A 27 -12.51 2.96 23.76
C GLY A 27 -11.30 2.50 22.96
N VAL A 28 -11.56 2.10 21.72
CA VAL A 28 -10.53 1.79 20.73
C VAL A 28 -10.76 2.57 19.44
N GLU A 29 -9.67 2.81 18.70
CA GLU A 29 -9.66 3.47 17.40
C GLU A 29 -8.97 2.55 16.39
N PHE A 30 -9.59 2.38 15.22
CA PHE A 30 -8.99 1.60 14.14
C PHE A 30 -7.92 2.44 13.44
N ARG A 31 -6.72 1.88 13.34
CA ARG A 31 -5.58 2.46 12.64
C ARG A 31 -5.22 1.58 11.45
N ALA A 32 -5.67 2.00 10.27
CA ALA A 32 -5.17 1.43 9.03
C ALA A 32 -3.66 1.66 8.90
N ALA A 33 -2.95 0.68 8.35
CA ALA A 33 -1.55 0.82 8.01
C ALA A 33 -1.42 1.80 6.85
N LEU A 34 -0.59 2.84 6.97
CA LEU A 34 -0.52 3.93 6.00
C LEU A 34 0.54 3.64 4.92
N HIS A 35 0.31 2.60 4.13
CA HIS A 35 1.18 2.14 3.03
C HIS A 35 0.39 2.05 1.71
N PHE A 36 1.09 1.98 0.57
CA PHE A 36 0.44 1.83 -0.75
C PHE A 36 -0.30 0.51 -0.93
N ASP A 37 0.10 -0.55 -0.24
CA ASP A 37 -0.53 -1.88 -0.34
C ASP A 37 -1.84 -1.97 0.45
N THR A 38 -2.13 -1.01 1.33
CA THR A 38 -3.34 -1.03 2.14
C THR A 38 -4.58 -0.80 1.26
N PRO A 39 -5.56 -1.72 1.25
CA PRO A 39 -6.75 -1.58 0.42
C PRO A 39 -7.59 -0.35 0.75
N LEU A 40 -8.28 0.21 -0.25
CA LEU A 40 -9.19 1.35 -0.09
C LEU A 40 -10.23 1.08 0.99
N ALA A 41 -10.83 -0.11 0.96
CA ALA A 41 -11.83 -0.53 1.93
C ALA A 41 -11.31 -0.47 3.37
N VAL A 42 -10.02 -0.74 3.60
CA VAL A 42 -9.40 -0.65 4.93
C VAL A 42 -9.07 0.80 5.29
N LEU A 43 -8.47 1.56 4.35
CA LEU A 43 -8.10 2.97 4.56
C LEU A 43 -9.31 3.84 4.93
N GLN A 44 -10.48 3.55 4.37
CA GLN A 44 -11.73 4.27 4.67
C GLN A 44 -12.17 4.18 6.13
N TRP A 45 -11.74 3.15 6.85
CA TRP A 45 -12.04 2.97 8.27
C TRP A 45 -10.99 3.59 9.19
N HIS A 46 -9.90 4.16 8.66
CA HIS A 46 -8.87 4.79 9.49
C HIS A 46 -9.47 5.90 10.38
N GLY A 47 -9.22 5.83 11.68
CA GLY A 47 -9.78 6.74 12.67
C GLY A 47 -11.20 6.37 13.14
N TYR A 48 -11.78 5.25 12.69
CA TYR A 48 -13.06 4.77 13.21
C TYR A 48 -12.93 4.47 14.71
N ARG A 49 -13.89 4.93 15.51
CA ARG A 49 -13.87 4.77 16.97
C ARG A 49 -14.97 3.83 17.44
N HIS A 50 -14.60 2.94 18.35
CA HIS A 50 -15.49 1.98 18.98
C HIS A 50 -15.42 2.14 20.49
N TYR A 51 -16.45 2.77 21.06
CA TYR A 51 -16.53 3.09 22.49
C TYR A 51 -17.34 2.06 23.29
N ASP A 52 -18.14 1.22 22.62
CA ASP A 52 -18.92 0.20 23.32
C ASP A 52 -18.07 -1.04 23.61
N LEU A 53 -17.43 -1.02 24.78
CA LEU A 53 -16.56 -2.10 25.25
C LEU A 53 -17.30 -3.43 25.52
N ASN A 54 -18.64 -3.45 25.47
CA ASN A 54 -19.40 -4.68 25.61
C ASN A 54 -19.40 -5.51 24.32
N TYR A 55 -19.14 -4.91 23.17
CA TYR A 55 -19.14 -5.58 21.88
C TYR A 55 -17.76 -5.54 21.24
N CYS A 56 -17.43 -6.59 20.50
CA CYS A 56 -16.19 -6.60 19.73
C CYS A 56 -16.22 -5.51 18.67
N PRO A 57 -15.10 -4.81 18.45
CA PRO A 57 -15.02 -3.88 17.35
C PRO A 57 -15.17 -4.63 16.01
N PRO A 58 -15.74 -3.99 14.98
CA PRO A 58 -15.87 -4.61 13.66
C PRO A 58 -14.53 -5.06 13.08
N GLN A 59 -14.56 -6.10 12.24
CA GLN A 59 -13.38 -6.51 11.49
C GLN A 59 -13.31 -5.72 10.18
N PHE A 60 -12.36 -4.79 10.07
CA PHE A 60 -12.13 -3.99 8.87
C PHE A 60 -10.97 -4.46 8.01
N ALA A 61 -10.12 -5.34 8.53
CA ALA A 61 -8.94 -5.85 7.85
C ALA A 61 -8.84 -7.38 7.97
N ASP A 62 -8.29 -8.01 6.94
CA ASP A 62 -8.11 -9.47 6.92
C ASP A 62 -6.92 -9.93 7.76
N ASN A 63 -5.92 -9.05 7.93
CA ASN A 63 -4.72 -9.32 8.70
C ASN A 63 -4.18 -8.05 9.40
N SER A 64 -3.27 -8.26 10.35
CA SER A 64 -2.67 -7.19 11.15
C SER A 64 -1.74 -6.25 10.37
N HIS A 65 -1.32 -6.63 9.16
CA HIS A 65 -0.46 -5.78 8.33
C HIS A 65 -1.25 -4.65 7.65
N GLN A 66 -2.56 -4.82 7.45
CA GLN A 66 -3.43 -3.80 6.84
C GLN A 66 -3.97 -2.80 7.87
N GLY A 67 -4.01 -3.15 9.15
CA GLY A 67 -4.45 -2.27 10.21
C GLY A 67 -4.64 -2.99 11.54
N HIS A 68 -4.80 -2.21 12.60
CA HIS A 68 -5.01 -2.73 13.95
C HIS A 68 -5.88 -1.77 14.77
N TRP A 69 -6.45 -2.28 15.86
CA TRP A 69 -7.13 -1.44 16.84
C TRP A 69 -6.16 -0.98 17.91
N SER A 70 -6.14 0.33 18.15
CA SER A 70 -5.33 0.98 19.17
C SER A 70 -6.23 1.47 20.30
N THR A 71 -5.77 1.36 21.54
CA THR A 71 -6.50 1.86 22.71
C THR A 71 -6.56 3.38 22.67
N LYS A 72 -7.76 3.93 22.82
CA LYS A 72 -7.94 5.37 22.97
C LYS A 72 -7.95 5.72 24.45
N LEU A 73 -6.94 6.47 24.85
CA LEU A 73 -6.85 7.02 26.19
C LEU A 73 -7.78 8.22 26.33
N LYS A 74 -8.29 8.40 27.54
CA LYS A 74 -8.89 9.65 27.98
C LYS A 74 -7.84 10.75 27.99
N THR A 75 -8.28 11.96 27.68
CA THR A 75 -7.52 13.19 27.87
C THR A 75 -7.09 13.37 29.33
N LEU A 76 -6.03 14.14 29.56
CA LEU A 76 -5.60 14.51 30.91
C LEU A 76 -6.75 15.16 31.72
N ARG A 77 -7.54 16.02 31.07
CA ARG A 77 -8.73 16.65 31.68
C ARG A 77 -9.81 15.64 32.05
N GLU A 78 -10.10 14.65 31.21
CA GLU A 78 -11.08 13.58 31.48
C GLU A 78 -10.67 12.67 32.65
N ILE A 79 -9.38 12.59 32.98
CA ILE A 79 -8.89 11.86 34.17
C ILE A 79 -8.68 12.79 35.38
N GLY A 80 -9.14 14.03 35.31
CA GLY A 80 -9.11 14.99 36.43
C GLY A 80 -7.80 15.78 36.58
N ILE A 81 -6.91 15.72 35.59
CA ILE A 81 -5.69 16.53 35.55
C ILE A 81 -6.00 17.78 34.74
N ASP A 82 -5.97 18.96 35.37
CA ASP A 82 -6.20 20.25 34.70
C ASP A 82 -4.96 20.67 33.86
N MET A 83 -4.75 19.94 32.77
CA MET A 83 -3.68 20.12 31.82
C MET A 83 -4.19 19.73 30.44
N ASP A 84 -3.78 20.46 29.41
CA ASP A 84 -4.05 20.04 28.03
C ASP A 84 -3.17 18.85 27.65
N ASP A 85 -3.70 17.92 26.84
CA ASP A 85 -2.90 16.84 26.31
C ASP A 85 -1.72 17.39 25.49
N PRO A 86 -0.54 16.73 25.55
CA PRO A 86 0.60 17.15 24.76
C PRO A 86 0.23 17.21 23.27
N GLY A 87 0.39 18.38 22.67
CA GLY A 87 0.19 18.57 21.24
C GLY A 87 1.18 17.75 20.40
N ILE A 88 0.89 17.62 19.11
CA ILE A 88 1.65 16.81 18.13
C ILE A 88 3.01 17.47 17.76
N GLY A 89 3.61 18.28 18.65
CA GLY A 89 4.59 19.30 18.31
C GLY A 89 6.07 18.87 18.18
N TRP A 90 6.41 17.58 18.29
CA TRP A 90 7.82 17.16 18.47
C TRP A 90 8.29 16.08 17.49
N GLN A 91 7.67 15.95 16.32
CA GLN A 91 7.96 14.86 15.39
C GLN A 91 8.28 15.39 14.00
N THR A 92 9.21 14.73 13.31
CA THR A 92 9.47 15.01 11.89
C THR A 92 8.24 14.68 11.06
N PHE A 93 8.14 15.27 9.87
CA PHE A 93 6.99 15.05 8.97
C PHE A 93 6.76 13.56 8.65
N GLU A 94 7.84 12.81 8.39
CA GLU A 94 7.78 11.36 8.16
C GLU A 94 7.28 10.59 9.39
N MET A 95 7.69 11.00 10.60
CA MET A 95 7.16 10.43 11.84
C MET A 95 5.68 10.78 12.03
N ALA A 96 5.27 12.00 11.67
CA ALA A 96 3.87 12.40 11.72
C ALA A 96 3.01 11.56 10.76
N ILE A 97 3.52 11.24 9.56
CA ILE A 97 2.87 10.30 8.64
C ILE A 97 2.79 8.90 9.25
N ARG A 98 3.93 8.35 9.68
CA ARG A 98 4.00 6.97 10.22
C ARG A 98 3.11 6.78 11.45
N ASN A 99 3.00 7.79 12.29
CA ASN A 99 2.20 7.74 13.51
C ASN A 99 0.73 8.12 13.28
N GLY A 100 0.32 8.43 12.05
CA GLY A 100 -1.05 8.79 11.70
C GLY A 100 -1.48 10.18 12.19
N TYR A 101 -0.52 11.05 12.46
CA TYR A 101 -0.78 12.42 12.91
C TYR A 101 -0.95 13.43 11.77
N ASP A 102 -0.47 13.12 10.57
CA ASP A 102 -0.87 13.85 9.36
C ASP A 102 -2.22 13.33 8.86
N LEU A 103 -3.31 14.02 9.25
CA LEU A 103 -4.68 13.66 8.86
C LEU A 103 -4.94 13.75 7.35
N ILE A 104 -4.04 14.37 6.58
CA ILE A 104 -4.16 14.51 5.12
C ILE A 104 -3.52 13.30 4.41
N TYR A 105 -2.55 12.61 5.01
CA TYR A 105 -1.85 11.52 4.33
C TYR A 105 -2.76 10.31 4.06
N PRO A 106 -3.67 9.91 4.98
CA PRO A 106 -4.70 8.93 4.66
C PRO A 106 -5.56 9.35 3.45
N GLN A 107 -5.86 10.64 3.29
CA GLN A 107 -6.66 11.14 2.16
C GLN A 107 -5.89 11.02 0.84
N PHE A 108 -4.59 11.30 0.85
CA PHE A 108 -3.69 11.06 -0.27
C PHE A 108 -3.70 9.57 -0.67
N LEU A 109 -3.48 8.66 0.27
CA LEU A 109 -3.53 7.22 -0.01
C LEU A 109 -4.91 6.77 -0.54
N ILE A 110 -5.99 7.26 0.05
CA ILE A 110 -7.37 7.00 -0.41
C ILE A 110 -7.56 7.49 -1.85
N ALA A 111 -7.03 8.66 -2.21
CA ALA A 111 -7.12 9.20 -3.56
C ALA A 111 -6.42 8.28 -4.57
N LEU A 112 -5.20 7.80 -4.24
CA LEU A 112 -4.49 6.84 -5.09
C LEU A 112 -5.26 5.52 -5.21
N ARG A 113 -5.71 4.94 -4.09
CA ARG A 113 -6.44 3.66 -4.08
C ARG A 113 -7.76 3.72 -4.83
N LYS A 114 -8.47 4.86 -4.77
CA LYS A 114 -9.68 5.10 -5.59
C LYS A 114 -9.42 4.98 -7.08
N VAL A 115 -8.22 5.35 -7.56
CA VAL A 115 -7.83 5.22 -8.96
C VAL A 115 -7.37 3.80 -9.27
N VAL A 116 -6.45 3.25 -8.46
CA VAL A 116 -5.81 1.98 -8.79
C VAL A 116 -6.74 0.77 -8.64
N GLU A 117 -7.80 0.89 -7.84
CA GLU A 117 -8.84 -0.13 -7.68
C GLU A 117 -10.03 0.02 -8.64
N LEU A 118 -9.99 0.97 -9.58
CA LEU A 118 -11.03 1.08 -10.62
C LEU A 118 -11.09 -0.18 -11.48
N ARG A 119 -12.29 -0.55 -11.93
CA ARG A 119 -12.50 -1.59 -12.93
C ARG A 119 -12.21 -1.07 -14.35
N LEU A 120 -10.95 -0.72 -14.59
CA LEU A 120 -10.43 -0.21 -15.86
C LEU A 120 -9.12 -0.93 -16.24
N PRO A 121 -8.76 -0.97 -17.54
CA PRO A 121 -7.46 -1.49 -17.97
C PRO A 121 -6.28 -0.82 -17.23
N ALA A 122 -5.23 -1.59 -16.95
CA ALA A 122 -4.08 -1.12 -16.16
C ALA A 122 -3.47 0.17 -16.72
N ARG A 123 -3.34 0.27 -18.05
CA ARG A 123 -2.83 1.47 -18.73
C ARG A 123 -3.67 2.72 -18.48
N GLU A 124 -4.99 2.57 -18.42
CA GLU A 124 -5.89 3.70 -18.15
C GLU A 124 -5.83 4.12 -16.68
N ARG A 125 -5.75 3.15 -15.75
CA ARG A 125 -5.50 3.45 -14.33
C ARG A 125 -4.15 4.11 -14.10
N LEU A 126 -3.10 3.67 -14.78
CA LEU A 126 -1.78 4.30 -14.72
C LEU A 126 -1.83 5.76 -15.18
N ARG A 127 -2.54 6.04 -16.28
CA ARG A 127 -2.74 7.40 -16.79
C ARG A 127 -3.47 8.28 -15.76
N LEU A 128 -4.56 7.78 -15.18
CA LEU A 128 -5.33 8.47 -14.14
C LEU A 128 -4.52 8.65 -12.86
N LEU A 129 -3.72 7.65 -12.47
CA LEU A 129 -2.89 7.69 -11.27
C LEU A 129 -1.83 8.77 -11.39
N ARG A 130 -1.15 8.83 -12.53
CA ARG A 130 -0.17 9.89 -12.81
C ARG A 130 -0.80 11.28 -12.68
N ALA A 131 -1.99 11.48 -13.25
CA ALA A 131 -2.73 12.74 -13.13
C ALA A 131 -3.08 13.05 -11.68
N GLU A 132 -3.57 12.06 -10.92
CA GLU A 132 -3.93 12.22 -9.51
C GLU A 132 -2.73 12.61 -8.66
N VAL A 133 -1.60 11.88 -8.73
CA VAL A 133 -0.40 12.16 -7.93
C VAL A 133 0.16 13.56 -8.20
N THR A 134 0.03 14.08 -9.43
CA THR A 134 0.53 15.41 -9.81
C THR A 134 -0.34 16.58 -9.34
N ARG A 135 -1.46 16.32 -8.64
CA ARG A 135 -2.30 17.41 -8.15
C ARG A 135 -1.55 18.27 -7.12
N PRO A 136 -1.68 19.61 -7.18
CA PRO A 136 -0.96 20.50 -6.27
C PRO A 136 -1.20 20.24 -4.78
N GLU A 137 -2.39 19.75 -4.42
CA GLU A 137 -2.74 19.38 -3.05
C GLU A 137 -1.89 18.23 -2.47
N TRP A 138 -1.28 17.42 -3.34
CA TRP A 138 -0.41 16.30 -2.96
C TRP A 138 1.08 16.62 -3.05
N ALA A 139 1.45 17.85 -3.44
CA ALA A 139 2.84 18.24 -3.67
C ALA A 139 3.76 17.98 -2.47
N LYS A 140 3.23 18.09 -1.24
CA LYS A 140 3.98 17.81 0.01
C LYS A 140 4.35 16.34 0.18
N TYR A 141 3.64 15.42 -0.47
CA TYR A 141 3.92 13.98 -0.42
C TYR A 141 4.71 13.52 -1.62
N SER A 142 4.38 14.02 -2.83
CA SER A 142 5.06 13.61 -4.06
C SER A 142 6.53 14.05 -4.15
N GLY A 143 6.99 14.88 -3.23
CA GLY A 143 8.40 15.26 -3.07
C GLY A 143 9.18 14.42 -2.05
N LEU A 144 8.55 13.44 -1.40
CA LEU A 144 9.23 12.51 -0.50
C LEU A 144 9.89 11.37 -1.28
N SER A 145 11.02 10.87 -0.78
CA SER A 145 11.66 9.67 -1.32
C SER A 145 10.72 8.47 -1.18
N GLY A 146 10.53 7.70 -2.26
CA GLY A 146 9.55 6.60 -2.30
C GLY A 146 8.14 7.05 -2.72
N HIS A 147 7.93 8.35 -2.93
CA HIS A 147 6.64 8.95 -3.31
C HIS A 147 6.72 9.77 -4.58
N TYR A 148 7.83 9.73 -5.31
CA TYR A 148 7.89 10.38 -6.61
C TYR A 148 6.84 9.77 -7.55
N VAL A 149 6.34 10.58 -8.50
CA VAL A 149 5.27 10.16 -9.42
C VAL A 149 5.59 8.83 -10.10
N ASP A 150 6.81 8.68 -10.61
CA ASP A 150 7.23 7.46 -11.29
C ASP A 150 7.38 6.28 -10.32
N GLU A 151 7.84 6.50 -9.09
CA GLU A 151 7.93 5.43 -8.07
C GLU A 151 6.55 4.92 -7.65
N ILE A 152 5.59 5.82 -7.44
CA ILE A 152 4.21 5.45 -7.13
C ILE A 152 3.57 4.71 -8.31
N CYS A 153 3.80 5.20 -9.53
CA CYS A 153 3.30 4.53 -10.73
C CYS A 153 3.90 3.13 -10.90
N GLU A 154 5.21 2.99 -10.71
CA GLU A 154 5.93 1.71 -10.82
C GLU A 154 5.53 0.74 -9.71
N HIS A 155 5.18 1.23 -8.51
CA HIS A 155 4.66 0.39 -7.42
C HIS A 155 3.39 -0.36 -7.82
N TYR A 156 2.42 0.35 -8.42
CA TYR A 156 1.12 -0.24 -8.79
C TYR A 156 1.12 -0.88 -10.19
N PHE A 157 1.86 -0.29 -11.13
CA PHE A 157 1.84 -0.66 -12.54
C PHE A 157 3.24 -0.73 -13.16
N PRO A 158 4.12 -1.60 -12.65
CA PRO A 158 5.47 -1.69 -13.15
C PRO A 158 5.47 -2.19 -14.60
N THR A 159 6.47 -1.75 -15.36
CA THR A 159 6.70 -2.36 -16.68
C THR A 159 7.13 -3.81 -16.51
N PHE A 160 6.73 -4.70 -17.43
CA PHE A 160 7.08 -6.12 -17.33
C PHE A 160 8.60 -6.31 -17.19
N LEU A 161 9.37 -5.63 -18.05
CA LEU A 161 10.82 -5.71 -18.08
C LEU A 161 11.48 -5.23 -16.77
N ALA A 162 10.94 -4.20 -16.10
CA ALA A 162 11.45 -3.75 -14.81
C ALA A 162 11.28 -4.80 -13.70
N THR A 163 10.34 -5.75 -13.85
CA THR A 163 10.16 -6.85 -12.89
C THR A 163 11.08 -8.04 -13.13
N VAL A 164 11.88 -8.05 -14.20
CA VAL A 164 12.80 -9.14 -14.50
C VAL A 164 14.07 -8.97 -13.67
N PRO A 165 14.39 -9.89 -12.74
CA PRO A 165 15.53 -9.71 -11.86
C PRO A 165 16.83 -9.66 -12.67
N THR A 166 17.71 -8.72 -12.33
CA THR A 166 19.04 -8.55 -12.94
C THR A 166 19.05 -8.19 -14.43
N LEU A 167 17.90 -7.88 -15.04
CA LEU A 167 17.87 -7.35 -16.41
C LEU A 167 18.49 -5.94 -16.42
N PRO A 168 19.57 -5.70 -17.17
CA PRO A 168 20.16 -4.38 -17.23
C PRO A 168 19.20 -3.37 -17.88
N HIS A 169 19.13 -2.16 -17.33
CA HIS A 169 18.23 -1.11 -17.84
C HIS A 169 18.43 -0.81 -19.33
N HIS A 170 19.68 -0.76 -19.81
CA HIS A 170 19.97 -0.54 -21.23
C HIS A 170 19.47 -1.67 -22.14
N ALA A 171 19.45 -2.93 -21.64
CA ALA A 171 18.90 -4.06 -22.38
C ALA A 171 17.37 -3.96 -22.42
N ALA A 172 16.73 -3.60 -21.30
CA ALA A 172 15.29 -3.38 -21.25
C ALA A 172 14.83 -2.28 -22.23
N LEU A 173 15.56 -1.16 -22.32
CA LEU A 173 15.28 -0.09 -23.29
C LEU A 173 15.42 -0.60 -24.74
N ALA A 174 16.51 -1.30 -25.06
CA ALA A 174 16.70 -1.84 -26.40
C ALA A 174 15.61 -2.86 -26.80
N MET A 175 15.14 -3.67 -25.85
CA MET A 175 14.01 -4.58 -26.08
C MET A 175 12.71 -3.80 -26.32
N TRP A 176 12.48 -2.73 -25.57
CA TRP A 176 11.32 -1.85 -25.74
C TRP A 176 11.30 -1.21 -27.13
N ASP A 177 12.44 -0.74 -27.63
CA ASP A 177 12.57 -0.08 -28.94
C ASP A 177 12.20 -1.01 -30.11
N VAL A 178 12.31 -2.33 -29.94
CA VAL A 178 11.90 -3.33 -30.93
C VAL A 178 10.62 -4.06 -30.56
N ALA A 179 9.83 -3.49 -29.64
CA ALA A 179 8.54 -4.02 -29.22
C ALA A 179 8.59 -5.43 -28.58
N LEU A 180 9.72 -5.81 -27.98
CA LEU A 180 9.88 -7.00 -27.13
C LEU A 180 9.67 -6.62 -25.65
N ASP A 181 8.53 -6.00 -25.35
CA ASP A 181 8.20 -5.39 -24.07
C ASP A 181 7.07 -6.10 -23.30
N THR A 182 6.53 -7.19 -23.85
CA THR A 182 5.40 -7.94 -23.28
C THR A 182 5.76 -9.41 -23.07
N PRO A 183 5.21 -10.08 -22.04
CA PRO A 183 5.41 -11.52 -21.84
C PRO A 183 5.14 -12.36 -23.08
N ALA A 184 4.06 -12.07 -23.83
CA ALA A 184 3.68 -12.85 -25.00
C ALA A 184 4.69 -12.73 -26.14
N ARG A 185 5.13 -11.51 -26.48
CA ARG A 185 6.09 -11.28 -27.57
C ARG A 185 7.48 -11.82 -27.23
N ILE A 186 7.89 -11.68 -25.97
CA ILE A 186 9.16 -12.24 -25.51
C ILE A 186 9.12 -13.77 -25.56
N ASP A 187 7.98 -14.38 -25.20
CA ASP A 187 7.84 -15.84 -25.26
C ASP A 187 7.95 -16.38 -26.69
N GLN A 188 7.43 -15.62 -27.67
CA GLN A 188 7.51 -15.95 -29.10
C GLN A 188 8.89 -15.71 -29.74
N ALA A 189 9.72 -14.83 -29.16
CA ALA A 189 11.06 -14.58 -29.66
C ALA A 189 11.95 -15.83 -29.49
N SER A 190 12.90 -16.05 -30.40
CA SER A 190 13.89 -17.10 -30.22
C SER A 190 14.94 -16.72 -29.17
N ASP A 191 15.58 -17.72 -28.55
CA ASP A 191 16.66 -17.46 -27.60
C ASP A 191 17.84 -16.73 -28.27
N GLU A 192 18.11 -17.02 -29.55
CA GLU A 192 19.12 -16.33 -30.35
C GLU A 192 18.82 -14.83 -30.48
N GLN A 193 17.56 -14.45 -30.71
CA GLN A 193 17.14 -13.05 -30.77
C GLN A 193 17.32 -12.36 -29.42
N LEU A 194 16.97 -13.02 -28.32
CA LEU A 194 17.07 -12.45 -26.98
C LEU A 194 18.53 -12.35 -26.50
N LEU A 195 19.39 -13.30 -26.86
CA LEU A 195 20.82 -13.27 -26.54
C LEU A 195 21.60 -12.23 -27.37
N ALA A 196 21.04 -11.73 -28.47
CA ALA A 196 21.65 -10.67 -29.26
C ALA A 196 21.69 -9.32 -28.51
N PHE A 197 20.82 -9.12 -27.51
CA PHE A 197 20.84 -7.91 -26.68
C PHE A 197 22.04 -7.90 -25.75
N LYS A 198 22.85 -6.85 -25.84
CA LYS A 198 23.96 -6.63 -24.91
C LYS A 198 23.45 -6.63 -23.47
N GLY A 199 24.04 -7.47 -22.63
CA GLY A 199 23.67 -7.62 -21.22
C GLY A 199 22.71 -8.78 -20.93
N ILE A 200 22.18 -9.46 -21.95
CA ILE A 200 21.38 -10.69 -21.79
C ILE A 200 22.26 -11.90 -22.07
N GLY A 201 22.76 -12.52 -21.00
CA GLY A 201 23.40 -13.84 -21.07
C GLY A 201 22.44 -14.97 -20.71
N PRO A 202 22.87 -16.24 -20.74
CA PRO A 202 22.03 -17.40 -20.44
C PRO A 202 21.29 -17.32 -19.09
N ALA A 203 21.94 -16.77 -18.07
CA ALA A 203 21.32 -16.60 -16.74
C ALA A 203 20.19 -15.55 -16.73
N VAL A 204 20.36 -14.43 -17.44
CA VAL A 204 19.34 -13.38 -17.53
C VAL A 204 18.19 -13.86 -18.42
N LEU A 205 18.50 -14.53 -19.54
CA LEU A 205 17.52 -15.17 -20.40
C LEU A 205 16.64 -16.16 -19.64
N HIS A 206 17.24 -17.03 -18.82
CA HIS A 206 16.47 -17.97 -17.99
C HIS A 206 15.50 -17.23 -17.06
N LYS A 207 15.96 -16.18 -16.36
CA LYS A 207 15.09 -15.36 -15.50
C LYS A 207 13.98 -14.67 -16.27
N LEU A 208 14.28 -14.16 -17.46
CA LEU A 208 13.31 -13.52 -18.36
C LEU A 208 12.20 -14.52 -18.76
N ARG A 209 12.58 -15.74 -19.19
CA ARG A 209 11.64 -16.81 -19.55
C ARG A 209 10.81 -17.26 -18.36
N THR A 210 11.44 -17.50 -17.20
CA THR A 210 10.76 -17.84 -15.95
C THR A 210 9.74 -16.77 -15.60
N ARG A 211 10.13 -15.49 -15.67
CA ARG A 211 9.24 -14.38 -15.38
C ARG A 211 8.08 -14.29 -16.38
N CYS A 212 8.29 -14.59 -17.67
CA CYS A 212 7.20 -14.70 -18.65
C CYS A 212 6.19 -15.81 -18.27
N ALA A 213 6.69 -16.96 -17.81
CA ALA A 213 5.84 -18.10 -17.43
C ALA A 213 5.01 -17.85 -16.16
N GLU A 214 5.53 -17.05 -15.22
CA GLU A 214 4.79 -16.62 -14.02
C GLU A 214 3.60 -15.70 -14.35
N ILE A 215 3.63 -14.99 -15.47
CA ILE A 215 2.54 -14.11 -15.89
C ILE A 215 1.49 -14.92 -16.67
N THR A 216 0.39 -15.26 -16.01
CA THR A 216 -0.68 -16.08 -16.58
C THR A 216 -1.83 -15.27 -17.20
N ALA A 217 -1.95 -13.99 -16.84
CA ALA A 217 -3.00 -13.09 -17.33
C ALA A 217 -2.40 -11.78 -17.86
N GLY A 218 -3.06 -11.15 -18.84
CA GLY A 218 -2.60 -9.88 -19.42
C GLY A 218 -1.25 -9.97 -20.13
N ARG A 219 -0.93 -11.11 -20.76
CA ARG A 219 0.39 -11.39 -21.35
C ARG A 219 0.76 -10.47 -22.53
N ASP A 220 -0.20 -9.81 -23.14
CA ASP A 220 0.00 -8.84 -24.23
C ASP A 220 0.19 -7.40 -23.73
N GLU A 221 0.09 -7.18 -22.43
CA GLU A 221 0.30 -5.86 -21.81
C GLU A 221 1.76 -5.69 -21.42
N SER A 222 2.31 -4.49 -21.66
CA SER A 222 3.68 -4.15 -21.27
C SER A 222 3.79 -3.65 -19.82
N VAL A 223 2.65 -3.35 -19.21
CA VAL A 223 2.52 -2.99 -17.80
C VAL A 223 1.76 -4.06 -17.03
N LEU A 224 2.23 -4.33 -15.83
CA LEU A 224 1.68 -5.35 -14.96
C LEU A 224 0.70 -4.72 -13.97
N ASP A 225 -0.49 -5.30 -13.81
CA ASP A 225 -1.43 -4.85 -12.78
C ASP A 225 -1.07 -5.49 -11.44
N MET A 226 -0.44 -4.75 -10.52
CA MET A 226 -0.10 -5.28 -9.19
C MET A 226 -1.27 -5.25 -8.21
N VAL A 227 -2.39 -4.60 -8.57
CA VAL A 227 -3.53 -4.37 -7.68
C VAL A 227 -4.51 -5.54 -7.72
N ASN A 228 -4.80 -6.07 -8.91
CA ASN A 228 -5.78 -7.14 -9.11
C ASN A 228 -5.16 -8.52 -9.29
N ARG A 229 -3.90 -8.72 -8.90
CA ARG A 229 -3.28 -10.05 -8.89
C ARG A 229 -3.86 -10.86 -7.74
N SER A 230 -4.82 -11.72 -8.07
CA SER A 230 -5.22 -12.89 -7.26
C SER A 230 -4.18 -14.00 -7.37
#